data_AF-A0A3P3Q8V3-F1
#
_entry.id   AF-A0A3P3Q8V3-F1
#
_cell.length_a   1.000
_cell.length_b   1.000
_cell.length_c   1.000
_cell.angle_alpha   90.00
_cell.angle_beta   90.00
_cell.angle_gamma   90.00
#
_symmetry.space_group_name_H-M   'P 1'
#
loop_
_entity.id
_entity.type
_entity.pdbx_description
1 polymer ?
#
loop_
_entity_poly.entity_id
_entity_poly.type
_entity_poly.pdbx_seq_one_letter_code
_entity_poly.pdbx_strand_id
1 'polypeptide(L)'
;MTNKDLNFFKDRLYTIDWDGDFEKADKENYEVLDSLCEYIKTELRINKNSDTIGKALILLAENVGCAEDIERYEENFIDQLVKEDLLTKEQLHLFYNNVKRRQG
;
A
#
# COMPACT_ATOMS: atom_id res chain seq x y z
N MET A 1 1.69 -4.66 -13.79
CA MET A 1 0.48 -4.44 -12.97
C MET A 1 -0.57 -3.79 -13.84
N THR A 2 -1.67 -4.51 -13.95
CA THR A 2 -2.87 -4.15 -14.69
C THR A 2 -3.96 -3.71 -13.71
N ASN A 3 -5.05 -3.13 -14.23
CA ASN A 3 -6.23 -2.84 -13.40
C ASN A 3 -6.83 -4.13 -12.78
N LYS A 4 -6.65 -5.29 -13.42
CA LYS A 4 -7.12 -6.57 -12.87
C LYS A 4 -6.36 -6.95 -11.61
N ASP A 5 -5.04 -6.75 -11.60
CA ASP A 5 -4.20 -7.01 -10.42
C ASP A 5 -4.59 -6.08 -9.27
N LEU A 6 -4.81 -4.79 -9.56
CA LEU A 6 -5.26 -3.83 -8.56
C LEU A 6 -6.64 -4.17 -7.99
N ASN A 7 -7.59 -4.54 -8.85
CA ASN A 7 -8.93 -4.95 -8.42
C ASN A 7 -8.86 -6.18 -7.51
N PHE A 8 -7.97 -7.13 -7.78
CA PHE A 8 -7.77 -8.28 -6.91
C PHE A 8 -7.37 -7.86 -5.49
N PHE A 9 -6.40 -6.95 -5.34
CA PHE A 9 -6.02 -6.45 -4.00
C PHE A 9 -7.16 -5.70 -3.32
N LYS A 10 -7.87 -4.84 -4.06
CA LYS A 10 -9.01 -4.10 -3.55
C LYS A 10 -10.12 -5.03 -3.06
N ASP A 11 -10.45 -6.04 -3.84
CA ASP A 11 -11.48 -7.02 -3.49
C ASP A 11 -11.06 -7.80 -2.25
N ARG A 12 -9.80 -8.25 -2.17
CA ARG A 12 -9.29 -8.95 -0.97
C ARG A 12 -9.41 -8.11 0.28
N LEU A 13 -8.94 -6.86 0.26
CA LEU A 13 -9.04 -5.93 1.40
C LEU A 13 -10.49 -5.67 1.80
N TYR A 14 -11.38 -5.52 0.81
CA TYR A 14 -12.81 -5.27 1.05
C TYR A 14 -13.53 -6.47 1.68
N THR A 15 -13.09 -7.69 1.39
CA THR A 15 -13.71 -8.92 1.91
C THR A 15 -13.21 -9.35 3.29
N ILE A 16 -12.25 -8.63 3.89
CA ILE A 16 -11.76 -8.94 5.24
C ILE A 16 -12.90 -8.74 6.25
N ASP A 17 -13.18 -9.80 7.00
CA ASP A 17 -14.22 -9.81 8.03
C ASP A 17 -13.71 -9.17 9.34
N TRP A 18 -13.76 -7.84 9.38
CA TRP A 18 -13.38 -7.06 10.56
C TRP A 18 -14.35 -7.19 11.75
N ASP A 19 -15.57 -7.67 11.50
CA ASP A 19 -16.59 -7.86 12.55
C ASP A 19 -16.47 -9.23 13.25
N GLY A 20 -15.71 -10.15 12.67
CA GLY A 20 -15.44 -11.48 13.21
C GLY A 20 -14.24 -11.51 14.16
N ASP A 21 -13.20 -12.25 13.77
CA ASP A 21 -11.95 -12.39 14.53
C ASP A 21 -10.98 -11.28 14.13
N PHE A 22 -10.81 -10.29 15.02
CA PHE A 22 -9.97 -9.13 14.77
C PHE A 22 -8.49 -9.50 14.52
N GLU A 23 -7.91 -10.42 15.29
CA GLU A 23 -6.49 -10.80 15.10
C GLU A 23 -6.30 -11.48 13.74
N LYS A 24 -7.27 -12.29 13.32
CA LYS A 24 -7.26 -12.90 12.00
C LYS A 24 -7.42 -11.86 10.89
N ALA A 25 -8.35 -10.92 11.05
CA ALA A 25 -8.60 -9.85 10.09
C ALA A 25 -7.37 -8.95 9.91
N ASP A 26 -6.76 -8.56 11.01
CA ASP A 26 -5.54 -7.75 11.06
C ASP A 26 -4.37 -8.45 10.37
N LYS A 27 -4.15 -9.73 10.68
CA LYS A 27 -3.15 -10.55 10.00
C LYS A 27 -3.40 -10.64 8.49
N GLU A 28 -4.64 -10.93 8.08
CA GLU A 28 -4.97 -11.04 6.66
C GLU A 28 -4.78 -9.71 5.92
N ASN A 29 -5.11 -8.59 6.57
CA ASN A 29 -4.86 -7.25 6.05
C ASN A 29 -3.38 -7.05 5.74
N TYR A 30 -2.50 -7.30 6.72
CA TYR A 30 -1.06 -7.17 6.53
C TYR A 30 -0.51 -8.08 5.42
N GLU A 31 -0.98 -9.33 5.32
CA GLU A 31 -0.55 -10.24 4.25
C GLU A 31 -0.91 -9.71 2.85
N VAL A 32 -2.10 -9.09 2.72
CA VAL A 32 -2.54 -8.48 1.46
C VAL A 32 -1.75 -7.21 1.15
N LEU A 33 -1.51 -6.35 2.14
CA LEU A 33 -0.73 -5.12 1.98
C LEU A 33 0.75 -5.37 1.67
N ASP A 34 1.37 -6.36 2.30
CA ASP A 34 2.73 -6.77 1.97
C ASP A 34 2.85 -7.28 0.54
N SER A 35 1.88 -8.09 0.12
CA SER A 35 1.81 -8.59 -1.26
C SER A 35 1.64 -7.45 -2.26
N LEU A 36 0.84 -6.44 -1.93
CA LEU A 36 0.68 -5.22 -2.71
C LEU A 36 2.01 -4.44 -2.82
N CYS A 37 2.75 -4.32 -1.72
CA CYS A 37 4.06 -3.65 -1.68
C CYS A 37 5.07 -4.32 -2.62
N GLU A 38 5.19 -5.64 -2.58
CA GLU A 38 6.07 -6.39 -3.49
C GLU A 38 5.69 -6.20 -4.96
N TYR A 39 4.38 -6.15 -5.24
CA TYR A 39 3.89 -5.87 -6.58
C TYR A 39 4.25 -4.45 -7.05
N ILE A 40 4.03 -3.44 -6.21
CA ILE A 40 4.41 -2.04 -6.48
C ILE A 40 5.92 -1.94 -6.77
N LYS A 41 6.75 -2.55 -5.91
CA LYS A 41 8.21 -2.51 -6.04
C LYS A 41 8.70 -3.16 -7.32
N THR A 42 8.14 -4.31 -7.68
CA THR A 42 8.46 -5.02 -8.92
C THR A 42 8.13 -4.16 -10.13
N GLU A 43 6.97 -3.52 -10.13
CA GLU A 43 6.50 -2.70 -11.25
C GLU A 43 7.28 -1.39 -11.39
N LEU A 44 7.61 -0.74 -10.29
CA LEU A 44 8.45 0.45 -10.29
C LEU A 44 9.82 0.18 -10.94
N ARG A 45 10.37 -1.03 -10.78
CA ARG A 45 11.64 -1.43 -11.42
C ARG A 45 11.52 -1.69 -12.92
N ILE A 46 10.31 -1.96 -13.41
CA ILE A 46 10.03 -2.22 -14.83
C ILE A 46 9.61 -0.92 -15.53
N ASN A 47 8.62 -0.20 -14.98
CA ASN A 47 8.09 1.04 -15.52
C ASN A 47 7.56 1.97 -14.41
N LYS A 48 8.39 2.95 -14.02
CA LYS A 48 8.08 3.94 -12.98
C LYS A 48 6.85 4.82 -13.28
N ASN A 49 6.48 4.99 -14.55
CA ASN A 49 5.44 5.95 -14.98
C ASN A 49 4.07 5.31 -15.23
N SER A 50 3.81 4.13 -14.67
CA SER A 50 2.50 3.49 -14.83
C SER A 50 1.44 4.16 -13.96
N ASP A 51 0.31 4.53 -14.57
CA ASP A 51 -0.88 5.06 -13.88
C ASP A 51 -1.39 4.10 -12.79
N THR A 52 -1.19 2.79 -12.98
CA THR A 52 -1.56 1.76 -12.00
C THR A 52 -0.76 1.84 -10.70
N ILE A 53 0.48 2.35 -10.74
CA ILE A 53 1.32 2.50 -9.54
C ILE A 53 0.75 3.58 -8.63
N GLY A 54 0.32 4.71 -9.19
CA GLY A 54 -0.31 5.78 -8.41
C GLY A 54 -1.56 5.27 -7.68
N LYS A 55 -2.41 4.50 -8.37
CA LYS A 55 -3.60 3.88 -7.77
C LYS A 55 -3.26 2.83 -6.70
N ALA A 56 -2.21 2.05 -6.90
CA ALA A 56 -1.74 1.07 -5.92
C ALA A 56 -1.19 1.74 -4.65
N LEU A 57 -0.46 2.86 -4.80
CA LEU A 57 0.00 3.67 -3.67
C LEU A 57 -1.16 4.28 -2.90
N ILE A 58 -2.20 4.78 -3.59
CA ILE A 58 -3.42 5.25 -2.94
C ILE A 58 -4.10 4.11 -2.17
N LEU A 59 -4.24 2.93 -2.77
CA LEU A 59 -4.83 1.78 -2.11
C LEU A 59 -4.07 1.38 -0.84
N LEU A 60 -2.73 1.38 -0.89
CA LEU A 60 -1.90 1.15 0.29
C LEU A 60 -2.17 2.23 1.35
N ALA A 61 -2.12 3.51 0.96
CA ALA A 61 -2.32 4.65 1.84
C ALA A 61 -3.68 4.63 2.55
N GLU A 62 -4.75 4.23 1.87
CA GLU A 62 -6.10 4.17 2.44
C GLU A 62 -6.27 3.07 3.51
N ASN A 63 -5.37 2.08 3.54
CA ASN A 63 -5.41 0.93 4.43
C ASN A 63 -4.29 0.93 5.49
N VAL A 64 -3.51 2.02 5.56
CA VAL A 64 -2.49 2.25 6.59
C VAL A 64 -2.81 3.52 7.37
N GLY A 65 -2.47 3.55 8.65
CA GLY A 65 -2.69 4.74 9.48
C GLY A 65 -2.64 4.55 10.99
N CYS A 66 -2.33 3.34 11.46
CA CYS A 66 -2.00 3.05 12.85
C CYS A 66 -0.49 3.22 13.11
N ALA A 67 -0.08 3.20 14.38
CA ALA A 67 1.33 3.40 14.74
C ALA A 67 2.24 2.31 14.15
N GLU A 68 1.78 1.05 14.17
CA GLU A 68 2.51 -0.09 13.60
C GLU A 68 2.71 0.03 12.07
N ASP A 69 1.79 0.68 11.37
CA ASP A 69 1.88 0.86 9.92
C ASP A 69 2.98 1.84 9.51
N ILE A 70 3.32 2.80 10.39
CA ILE A 70 4.32 3.84 10.10
C ILE A 70 5.68 3.17 9.88
N GLU A 71 6.13 2.36 10.84
CA GLU A 71 7.41 1.67 10.74
C GLU A 71 7.42 0.74 9.51
N ARG A 72 6.34 -0.04 9.31
CA ARG A 72 6.31 -1.06 8.25
C ARG A 72 6.22 -0.48 6.85
N TYR A 73 5.32 0.47 6.61
CA TYR A 73 4.99 0.94 5.28
C TYR A 73 5.60 2.31 4.96
N GLU A 74 5.58 3.26 5.89
CA GLU A 74 6.19 4.57 5.63
C GLU A 74 7.73 4.46 5.65
N GLU A 75 8.31 3.96 6.75
CA GLU A 75 9.76 3.97 6.97
C GLU A 75 10.50 2.82 6.28
N ASN A 76 9.95 1.60 6.29
CA ASN A 76 10.63 0.45 5.71
C ASN A 76 10.33 0.24 4.22
N PHE A 77 9.17 0.67 3.73
CA PHE A 77 8.80 0.50 2.32
C PHE A 77 8.94 1.80 1.52
N ILE A 78 8.15 2.83 1.83
CA ILE A 78 8.12 4.07 1.04
C ILE A 78 9.48 4.77 1.06
N ASP A 79 10.10 4.95 2.22
CA ASP A 79 11.42 5.56 2.33
C ASP A 79 12.50 4.75 1.61
N GLN A 80 12.40 3.41 1.59
CA GLN A 80 13.31 2.58 0.80
C GLN A 80 13.14 2.84 -0.69
N LEU A 81 11.90 2.93 -1.19
CA LEU A 81 11.64 3.25 -2.60
C LEU A 81 12.13 4.65 -2.97
N VAL A 82 12.06 5.62 -2.05
CA VAL A 82 12.64 6.96 -2.25
C VAL A 82 14.17 6.89 -2.30
N LYS A 83 14.82 6.15 -1.38
CA LYS A 83 16.28 5.94 -1.37
C LYS A 83 16.78 5.25 -2.63
N GLU A 84 16.00 4.32 -3.20
CA GLU A 84 16.29 3.62 -4.45
C GLU A 84 15.94 4.47 -5.71
N ASP A 85 15.49 5.72 -5.55
CA ASP A 85 15.04 6.60 -6.63
C ASP A 85 13.90 5.98 -7.48
N LEU A 86 13.08 5.11 -6.87
CA LEU A 86 12.00 4.42 -7.57
C LEU A 86 10.73 5.26 -7.62
N LEU A 87 10.43 6.03 -6.57
CA LEU A 87 9.24 6.89 -6.50
C LEU A 87 9.52 8.31 -7.01
N THR A 88 8.59 8.84 -7.80
CA THR A 88 8.58 10.27 -8.12
C THR A 88 8.01 11.07 -6.95
N LYS A 89 8.29 12.39 -6.93
CA LYS A 89 7.71 13.31 -5.93
C LYS A 89 6.18 13.31 -5.97
N GLU A 90 5.58 13.17 -7.15
CA GLU A 90 4.13 13.13 -7.32
C GLU A 90 3.53 11.86 -6.70
N GLN A 91 4.14 10.70 -6.96
CA GLN A 91 3.74 9.41 -6.37
C GLN A 91 3.87 9.41 -4.85
N LEU A 92 4.95 9.99 -4.32
CA LEU A 92 5.14 10.15 -2.88
C LEU A 92 4.03 11.02 -2.26
N HIS A 93 3.69 12.12 -2.94
CA HIS A 93 2.62 13.01 -2.49
C HIS A 93 1.24 12.34 -2.56
N LEU A 94 0.98 11.52 -3.59
CA LEU A 94 -0.25 10.72 -3.68
C LEU A 94 -0.39 9.78 -2.48
N PHE A 95 0.69 9.11 -2.07
CA PHE A 95 0.66 8.25 -0.89
C PHE A 95 0.29 9.06 0.36
N TYR A 96 1.11 10.05 0.75
CA TYR A 96 0.91 10.76 2.02
C TYR A 96 -0.39 11.57 2.10
N ASN A 97 -0.92 12.07 0.98
CA ASN A 97 -2.20 12.76 0.98
C ASN A 97 -3.40 11.84 1.24
N ASN A 98 -3.23 10.53 1.01
CA ASN A 98 -4.30 9.55 1.19
C ASN A 98 -4.12 8.71 2.46
N VAL A 99 -2.97 8.81 3.15
CA VAL A 99 -2.78 8.15 4.45
C VAL A 99 -3.73 8.77 5.47
N LYS A 100 -4.69 7.97 5.94
CA LYS A 100 -5.63 8.38 6.98
C LYS A 100 -5.01 8.15 8.35
N ARG A 101 -4.03 8.99 8.71
CA ARG A 101 -3.42 8.95 10.05
C ARG A 101 -4.52 9.11 11.10
N ARG A 102 -4.80 8.03 11.84
CA ARG A 102 -5.74 8.09 12.96
C ARG A 102 -4.96 8.71 14.12
N GLN A 103 -5.28 9.95 14.48
CA GLN A 103 -4.82 10.50 15.75
C GLN A 103 -5.53 9.67 16.84
N GLY A 104 -4.76 8.84 17.54
CA GLY A 104 -5.23 8.04 18.67
C GLY A 104 -5.76 8.91 19.81
#